data_AF-A0A0N4XMB9-F1
#
_entry.id   AF-A0A0N4XMB9-F1
#
_cell.length_a   1.000
_cell.length_b   1.000
_cell.length_c   1.000
_cell.angle_alpha   90.00
_cell.angle_beta   90.00
_cell.angle_gamma   90.00
#
_symmetry.space_group_name_H-M   'P 1'
#
loop_
_entity.id
_entity.type
_entity.pdbx_description
1 polymer ?
#
loop_
_entity_poly.entity_id
_entity_poly.type
_entity_poly.pdbx_seq_one_letter_code
_entity_poly.pdbx_strand_id
1 'polypeptide(L)'
;MTTKLRGSRLEAEVDRSRADGNWRRLSELLHAMKSKHSGMEDMVELVEAELVLETFLEQQGEVLRPRRDHANGLRDAEILLNETVDRRSEGTVLEAHLLLAKLHYACARYTEALKDIENSGMESANTPFRTLRALRLVAEVYAIKGFCLEAMENDDKAHDKMKALFCYEKAAELAILYVGEIEKNIVGG
;
A
#
# COMPACT_ATOMS: atom_id res chain seq x y z
N MET A 1 29.86 -0.88 20.73
CA MET A 1 29.76 -0.14 19.45
C MET A 1 28.57 -0.69 18.69
N THR A 2 27.49 0.07 18.55
CA THR A 2 26.35 -0.33 17.71
C THR A 2 26.72 -0.05 16.26
N THR A 3 26.97 -1.09 15.47
CA THR A 3 27.22 -0.96 14.02
C THR A 3 26.02 -0.28 13.36
N LYS A 4 26.24 0.83 12.65
CA LYS A 4 25.20 1.58 11.94
C LYS A 4 24.63 0.68 10.82
N LEU A 5 23.34 0.37 10.86
CA LEU A 5 22.67 -0.51 9.88
C LEU A 5 22.62 0.19 8.50
N ARG A 6 23.08 -0.48 7.44
CA ARG A 6 23.20 0.07 6.06
C ARG A 6 23.15 -1.04 5.00
N GLY A 7 22.92 -0.66 3.75
CA GLY A 7 22.93 -1.55 2.58
C GLY A 7 21.89 -2.67 2.71
N SER A 8 22.20 -3.85 2.18
CA SER A 8 21.28 -5.00 2.14
C SER A 8 20.75 -5.43 3.51
N ARG A 9 21.49 -5.19 4.59
CA ARG A 9 21.01 -5.48 5.96
C ARG A 9 19.91 -4.52 6.41
N LEU A 10 19.99 -3.25 6.01
CA LEU A 10 18.96 -2.25 6.27
C LEU A 10 17.72 -2.54 5.43
N GLU A 11 17.90 -2.78 4.14
CA GLU A 11 16.84 -3.16 3.20
C GLU A 11 16.01 -4.34 3.71
N ALA A 12 16.68 -5.44 4.07
CA ALA A 12 16.00 -6.64 4.56
C ALA A 12 15.21 -6.41 5.87
N GLU A 13 15.67 -5.51 6.75
CA GLU A 13 14.97 -5.18 7.99
C GLU A 13 13.78 -4.26 7.74
N VAL A 14 13.91 -3.31 6.81
CA VAL A 14 12.81 -2.45 6.35
C VAL A 14 11.72 -3.31 5.72
N ASP A 15 12.07 -4.20 4.80
CA ASP A 15 11.10 -5.07 4.12
C ASP A 15 10.36 -5.99 5.10
N ARG A 16 11.07 -6.59 6.06
CA ARG A 16 10.45 -7.38 7.14
C ARG A 16 9.47 -6.52 7.95
N SER A 17 9.90 -5.34 8.40
CA SER A 17 9.06 -4.47 9.22
C SER A 17 7.77 -4.06 8.49
N ARG A 18 7.86 -3.79 7.18
CA ARG A 18 6.69 -3.46 6.34
C ARG A 18 5.78 -4.65 6.12
N ALA A 19 6.35 -5.84 5.89
CA ALA A 19 5.58 -7.07 5.70
C ALA A 19 4.80 -7.46 6.97
N ASP A 20 5.45 -7.37 8.12
CA ASP A 20 4.88 -7.73 9.43
C ASP A 20 3.95 -6.65 10.00
N GLY A 21 3.88 -5.48 9.36
CA GLY A 21 3.13 -4.34 9.90
C GLY A 21 3.72 -3.76 11.19
N ASN A 22 5.02 -3.94 11.42
CA ASN A 22 5.71 -3.42 12.60
C ASN A 22 6.10 -1.95 12.39
N TRP A 23 5.11 -1.06 12.39
CA TRP A 23 5.27 0.37 12.10
C TRP A 23 6.17 1.08 13.11
N ARG A 24 6.14 0.64 14.37
CA ARG A 24 7.05 1.13 15.41
C ARG A 24 8.50 0.89 15.03
N ARG A 25 8.83 -0.34 14.60
CA ARG A 25 10.18 -0.68 14.15
C ARG A 25 10.56 0.08 12.88
N LEU A 26 9.63 0.19 11.94
CA LEU A 26 9.86 0.94 10.70
C LEU A 26 10.21 2.42 10.96
N SER A 27 9.54 3.05 11.94
CA SER A 27 9.84 4.42 12.39
C SER A 27 11.28 4.58 12.88
N GLU A 28 11.81 3.60 13.63
CA GLU A 28 13.20 3.62 14.08
C GLU A 28 14.19 3.49 12.91
N LEU A 29 13.84 2.69 11.89
CA LEU A 29 14.68 2.42 10.73
C LEU A 29 14.73 3.60 9.75
N LEU A 30 13.69 4.43 9.68
CA LEU A 30 13.66 5.63 8.82
C LEU A 30 14.85 6.55 9.08
N HIS A 31 15.30 6.68 10.33
CA HIS A 31 16.48 7.47 10.64
C HIS A 31 17.76 6.91 9.98
N ALA A 32 17.89 5.58 9.90
CA ALA A 32 19.01 4.93 9.22
C ALA A 32 18.90 5.06 7.69
N MET A 33 17.68 4.97 7.14
CA MET A 33 17.41 5.16 5.72
C MET A 33 17.77 6.57 5.24
N LYS A 34 17.43 7.60 6.03
CA LYS A 34 17.77 9.01 5.75
C LYS A 34 19.26 9.33 5.87
N SER A 35 20.08 8.40 6.38
CA SER A 35 21.51 8.65 6.56
C SER A 35 22.25 8.57 5.22
N LYS A 36 23.25 9.45 5.01
CA LYS A 36 24.08 9.41 3.78
C LYS A 36 24.70 8.03 3.56
N HIS A 37 24.59 7.52 2.34
CA HIS A 37 25.07 6.20 1.92
C HIS A 37 24.36 5.07 2.68
N SER A 38 23.05 5.20 2.86
CA SER A 38 22.22 4.12 3.40
C SER A 38 22.02 3.03 2.36
N GLY A 39 22.03 3.38 1.07
CA GLY A 39 21.67 2.50 -0.04
C GLY A 39 20.16 2.37 -0.22
N MET A 40 19.36 3.22 0.45
CA MET A 40 17.90 3.20 0.47
C MET A 40 17.32 4.60 0.19
N GLU A 41 18.15 5.55 -0.24
CA GLU A 41 17.79 6.95 -0.39
C GLU A 41 16.57 7.15 -1.32
N ASP A 42 16.44 6.36 -2.37
CA ASP A 42 15.33 6.45 -3.34
C ASP A 42 14.00 5.90 -2.81
N MET A 43 14.00 5.20 -1.68
CA MET A 43 12.82 4.59 -1.07
C MET A 43 12.32 5.34 0.18
N VAL A 44 13.05 6.36 0.64
CA VAL A 44 12.75 7.04 1.91
C VAL A 44 11.33 7.59 1.92
N GLU A 45 10.97 8.35 0.89
CA GLU A 45 9.67 9.02 0.81
C GLU A 45 8.52 8.01 0.71
N LEU A 46 8.67 6.95 -0.08
CA LEU A 46 7.68 5.88 -0.21
C LEU A 46 7.42 5.20 1.15
N VAL A 47 8.49 4.82 1.85
CA VAL A 47 8.41 4.11 3.13
C VAL A 47 7.91 5.02 4.25
N GLU A 48 8.30 6.28 4.25
CA GLU A 48 7.81 7.27 5.21
C GLU A 48 6.32 7.55 4.99
N ALA A 49 5.87 7.67 3.74
CA ALA A 49 4.47 7.86 3.44
C ALA A 49 3.61 6.65 3.86
N GLU A 50 4.08 5.43 3.59
CA GLU A 50 3.41 4.23 4.05
C GLU A 50 3.32 4.19 5.57
N LEU A 51 4.42 4.50 6.28
CA LEU A 51 4.41 4.53 7.74
C LEU A 51 3.33 5.48 8.26
N VAL A 52 3.25 6.70 7.71
CA VAL A 52 2.24 7.69 8.10
C VAL A 52 0.83 7.18 7.79
N LEU A 53 0.61 6.63 6.59
CA LEU A 53 -0.68 6.11 6.17
C LEU A 53 -1.16 4.95 7.06
N GLU A 54 -0.36 3.90 7.22
CA GLU A 54 -0.78 2.70 7.96
C GLU A 54 -0.93 3.00 9.45
N THR A 55 -0.05 3.81 10.04
CA THR A 55 -0.19 4.27 11.44
C THR A 55 -1.49 5.06 11.64
N PHE A 56 -1.87 5.90 10.68
CA PHE A 56 -3.13 6.63 10.72
C PHE A 56 -4.34 5.69 10.64
N LEU A 57 -4.28 4.68 9.75
CA LEU A 57 -5.38 3.74 9.53
C LEU A 57 -5.62 2.83 10.74
N GLU A 58 -4.57 2.38 11.43
CA GLU A 58 -4.70 1.59 12.66
C GLU A 58 -5.48 2.31 13.76
N GLN A 59 -5.44 3.65 13.76
CA GLN A 59 -6.17 4.47 14.73
C GLN A 59 -7.66 4.61 14.39
N GLN A 60 -8.10 4.23 13.19
CA GLN A 60 -9.49 4.37 12.73
C GLN A 60 -10.39 3.19 13.12
N GLY A 61 -9.82 2.15 13.73
CA GLY A 61 -10.51 0.91 14.12
C GLY A 61 -10.39 -0.21 13.08
N GLU A 62 -10.98 -1.37 13.37
CA GLU A 62 -10.84 -2.59 12.54
C GLU A 62 -11.43 -2.45 11.13
N VAL A 63 -12.47 -1.62 10.98
CA VAL A 63 -13.15 -1.39 9.70
C VAL A 63 -12.93 0.04 9.27
N LEU A 64 -12.14 0.23 8.21
CA LEU A 64 -11.92 1.54 7.61
C LEU A 64 -13.24 2.11 7.06
N ARG A 65 -13.66 3.24 7.61
CA ARG A 65 -14.77 4.05 7.08
C ARG A 65 -14.20 5.28 6.38
N PRO A 66 -14.34 5.40 5.04
CA PRO A 66 -13.93 6.59 4.31
C PRO A 66 -14.54 7.87 4.86
N ARG A 67 -13.71 8.90 5.09
CA ARG A 67 -14.18 10.23 5.52
C ARG A 67 -13.29 11.33 4.95
N ARG A 68 -13.90 12.44 4.52
CA ARG A 68 -13.17 13.56 3.91
C ARG A 68 -12.21 14.28 4.87
N ASP A 69 -12.49 14.24 6.17
CA ASP A 69 -11.66 14.85 7.21
C ASP A 69 -10.31 14.14 7.42
N HIS A 70 -10.19 12.87 7.02
CA HIS A 70 -8.93 12.14 7.02
C HIS A 70 -7.84 12.80 6.16
N ALA A 71 -8.20 13.62 5.17
CA ALA A 71 -7.25 14.34 4.33
C ALA A 71 -6.28 15.22 5.14
N ASN A 72 -6.70 15.74 6.30
CA ASN A 72 -5.82 16.53 7.16
C ASN A 72 -4.71 15.68 7.80
N GLY A 73 -5.03 14.45 8.21
CA GLY A 73 -4.07 13.54 8.84
C GLY A 73 -3.16 12.81 7.83
N LEU A 74 -3.58 12.76 6.57
CA LEU A 74 -2.88 12.04 5.51
C LEU A 74 -2.14 12.94 4.51
N ARG A 75 -2.19 14.26 4.70
CA ARG A 75 -1.58 15.25 3.79
C ARG A 75 -0.10 15.00 3.54
N ASP A 76 0.68 14.71 4.59
CA ASP A 76 2.12 14.53 4.46
C ASP A 76 2.45 13.25 3.67
N ALA A 77 1.70 12.16 3.92
CA ALA A 77 1.82 10.93 3.14
C ALA A 77 1.49 11.14 1.67
N GLU A 78 0.44 11.91 1.37
CA GLU A 78 0.05 12.23 0.00
C GLU A 78 1.14 13.02 -0.74
N ILE A 79 1.78 14.00 -0.09
CA ILE A 79 2.88 14.76 -0.68
C ILE A 79 4.06 13.83 -1.03
N LEU A 80 4.50 13.02 -0.08
CA LEU A 80 5.63 12.10 -0.25
C LEU A 80 5.38 11.05 -1.35
N LEU A 81 4.15 10.55 -1.47
CA LEU A 81 3.77 9.61 -2.52
C LEU A 81 3.77 10.27 -3.90
N ASN A 82 3.24 11.49 -4.01
CA ASN A 82 3.29 12.24 -5.27
C ASN A 82 4.73 12.55 -5.68
N GLU A 83 5.60 12.95 -4.75
CA GLU A 83 7.04 13.13 -5.02
C GLU A 83 7.71 11.83 -5.50
N THR A 84 7.28 10.68 -4.96
CA THR A 84 7.77 9.36 -5.41
C THR A 84 7.31 9.04 -6.84
N VAL A 85 6.04 9.30 -7.16
CA VAL A 85 5.49 9.14 -8.52
C VAL A 85 6.22 10.07 -9.51
N ASP A 86 6.45 11.33 -9.13
CA ASP A 86 7.08 12.34 -9.99
C ASP A 86 8.55 12.03 -10.30
N ARG A 87 9.28 11.46 -9.34
CA ARG A 87 10.66 10.99 -9.57
C ARG A 87 10.75 9.82 -10.55
N ARG A 88 9.65 9.08 -10.76
CA ARG A 88 9.57 7.92 -11.68
C ARG A 88 10.67 6.87 -11.45
N SER A 89 11.06 6.64 -10.20
CA SER A 89 12.06 5.62 -9.88
C SER A 89 11.48 4.23 -10.19
N GLU A 90 12.13 3.51 -11.11
CA GLU A 90 11.70 2.17 -11.53
C GLU A 90 11.57 1.25 -10.32
N GLY A 91 10.39 0.63 -10.16
CA GLY A 91 10.10 -0.28 -9.06
C GLY A 91 9.34 0.33 -7.87
N THR A 92 9.25 1.67 -7.77
CA THR A 92 8.49 2.33 -6.68
C THR A 92 7.15 2.92 -7.15
N VAL A 93 7.02 3.27 -8.44
CA VAL A 93 5.85 3.97 -8.99
C VAL A 93 4.55 3.18 -8.84
N LEU A 94 4.57 1.88 -9.18
CA LEU A 94 3.40 1.02 -9.02
C LEU A 94 2.93 1.06 -7.57
N GLU A 95 3.86 0.87 -6.64
CA GLU A 95 3.57 0.82 -5.22
C GLU A 95 3.08 2.16 -4.66
N ALA A 96 3.66 3.27 -5.12
CA ALA A 96 3.22 4.60 -4.75
C ALA A 96 1.77 4.85 -5.16
N HIS A 97 1.37 4.44 -6.38
CA HIS A 97 -0.02 4.53 -6.81
C HIS A 97 -0.96 3.62 -6.01
N LEU A 98 -0.53 2.41 -5.64
CA LEU A 98 -1.34 1.54 -4.78
C LEU A 98 -1.60 2.17 -3.41
N LEU A 99 -0.57 2.80 -2.81
CA LEU A 99 -0.71 3.52 -1.54
C LEU A 99 -1.55 4.79 -1.68
N LEU A 100 -1.41 5.54 -2.78
CA LEU A 100 -2.27 6.70 -3.09
C LEU A 100 -3.73 6.28 -3.23
N ALA A 101 -4.01 5.17 -3.90
CA ALA A 101 -5.38 4.64 -4.03
C ALA A 101 -6.01 4.36 -2.65
N LYS A 102 -5.24 3.71 -1.76
CA LYS A 102 -5.65 3.45 -0.37
C LYS A 102 -5.87 4.73 0.43
N LEU A 103 -4.97 5.70 0.30
CA LEU A 103 -5.08 7.02 0.93
C LEU A 103 -6.32 7.78 0.43
N HIS A 104 -6.52 7.86 -0.88
CA HIS A 104 -7.66 8.56 -1.48
C HIS A 104 -8.99 7.91 -1.11
N TYR A 105 -9.05 6.58 -1.08
CA TYR A 105 -10.21 5.87 -0.56
C TYR A 105 -10.48 6.21 0.91
N ALA A 106 -9.46 6.19 1.77
CA ALA A 106 -9.61 6.57 3.18
C ALA A 106 -10.16 8.00 3.34
N CYS A 107 -9.81 8.91 2.41
CA CYS A 107 -10.30 10.28 2.35
C CYS A 107 -11.68 10.45 1.65
N ALA A 108 -12.37 9.38 1.28
CA ALA A 108 -13.60 9.41 0.48
C ALA A 108 -13.45 10.16 -0.87
N ARG A 109 -12.24 10.10 -1.47
CA ARG A 109 -11.88 10.63 -2.78
C ARG A 109 -11.86 9.50 -3.82
N TYR A 110 -13.05 8.96 -4.11
CA TYR A 110 -13.20 7.73 -4.89
C TYR A 110 -12.70 7.85 -6.34
N THR A 111 -12.91 9.00 -6.98
CA THR A 111 -12.46 9.25 -8.35
C THR A 111 -10.93 9.26 -8.43
N GLU A 112 -10.26 9.94 -7.49
CA GLU A 112 -8.80 9.96 -7.41
C GLU A 112 -8.25 8.57 -7.11
N ALA A 113 -8.87 7.83 -6.19
CA ALA A 113 -8.48 6.45 -5.90
C ALA A 113 -8.54 5.57 -7.15
N LEU A 114 -9.63 5.61 -7.92
CA LEU A 114 -9.75 4.84 -9.18
C LEU A 114 -8.68 5.23 -10.20
N LYS A 115 -8.36 6.52 -10.31
CA LYS A 115 -7.31 7.02 -11.20
C LYS A 115 -5.93 6.48 -10.81
N ASP A 116 -5.61 6.44 -9.52
CA ASP A 116 -4.35 5.85 -9.06
C ASP A 116 -4.29 4.35 -9.33
N ILE A 117 -5.40 3.64 -9.16
CA ILE A 117 -5.46 2.20 -9.48
C ILE A 117 -5.19 1.97 -10.96
N GLU A 118 -5.78 2.77 -11.85
CA GLU A 118 -5.50 2.72 -13.28
C GLU A 118 -4.02 3.00 -13.58
N ASN A 119 -3.47 4.07 -13.01
CA ASN A 119 -2.07 4.47 -13.21
C ASN A 119 -1.05 3.44 -12.65
N SER A 120 -1.43 2.67 -11.63
CA SER A 120 -0.57 1.63 -11.06
C SER A 120 -0.25 0.51 -12.05
N GLY A 121 -1.12 0.29 -13.04
CA GLY A 121 -1.00 -0.82 -13.99
C GLY A 121 -1.17 -2.21 -13.36
N MET A 122 -1.67 -2.31 -12.12
CA MET A 122 -1.76 -3.58 -11.37
C MET A 122 -2.54 -4.68 -12.10
N GLU A 123 -3.50 -4.31 -12.94
CA GLU A 123 -4.31 -5.26 -13.73
C GLU A 123 -3.56 -5.83 -14.94
N SER A 124 -2.51 -5.13 -15.41
CA SER A 124 -1.65 -5.58 -16.51
C SER A 124 -0.43 -6.36 -16.01
N ALA A 125 -0.23 -6.44 -14.70
CA ALA A 125 0.92 -7.09 -14.10
C ALA A 125 0.77 -8.63 -14.17
N ASN A 126 1.42 -9.23 -15.17
CA ASN A 126 1.45 -10.70 -15.34
C ASN A 126 2.59 -11.38 -14.54
N THR A 127 3.40 -10.60 -13.82
CA THR A 127 4.51 -11.12 -13.00
C THR A 127 4.01 -11.60 -11.65
N PRO A 128 4.50 -12.76 -11.14
CA PRO A 128 4.16 -13.19 -9.79
C PRO A 128 4.65 -12.18 -8.74
N PHE A 129 3.93 -12.10 -7.62
CA PHE A 129 4.30 -11.25 -6.50
C PHE A 129 5.64 -11.67 -5.90
N ARG A 130 6.55 -10.70 -5.74
CA ARG A 130 7.88 -10.95 -5.17
C ARG A 130 7.89 -11.03 -3.64
N THR A 131 6.89 -10.45 -2.99
CA THR A 131 6.78 -10.42 -1.53
C THR A 131 5.32 -10.61 -1.10
N LEU A 132 5.11 -11.15 0.10
CA LEU A 132 3.78 -11.27 0.70
C LEU A 132 3.11 -9.90 0.89
N ARG A 133 3.90 -8.87 1.19
CA ARG A 133 3.39 -7.50 1.30
C ARG A 133 2.82 -7.00 -0.02
N ALA A 134 3.52 -7.22 -1.14
CA ALA A 134 3.03 -6.81 -2.45
C ALA A 134 1.71 -7.52 -2.81
N LEU A 135 1.62 -8.82 -2.51
CA LEU A 135 0.38 -9.60 -2.66
C LEU A 135 -0.77 -9.01 -1.82
N ARG A 136 -0.52 -8.75 -0.52
CA ARG A 136 -1.50 -8.14 0.39
C ARG A 136 -1.97 -6.78 -0.12
N LEU A 137 -1.05 -5.90 -0.48
CA LEU A 137 -1.36 -4.56 -0.94
C LEU A 137 -2.23 -4.58 -2.21
N VAL A 138 -1.92 -5.46 -3.18
CA VAL A 138 -2.74 -5.58 -4.39
C VAL A 138 -4.13 -6.17 -4.07
N ALA A 139 -4.24 -7.13 -3.15
CA ALA A 139 -5.53 -7.63 -2.69
C ALA A 139 -6.39 -6.52 -2.06
N GLU A 140 -5.81 -5.71 -1.17
CA GLU A 140 -6.46 -4.56 -0.55
C GLU A 140 -6.94 -3.55 -1.59
N VAL A 141 -6.10 -3.25 -2.59
CA VAL A 141 -6.44 -2.27 -3.62
C VAL A 141 -7.52 -2.78 -4.58
N TYR A 142 -7.60 -4.08 -4.88
CA TYR A 142 -8.76 -4.65 -5.58
C TYR A 142 -10.05 -4.45 -4.76
N ALA A 143 -10.02 -4.68 -3.44
CA ALA A 143 -11.20 -4.43 -2.60
C ALA A 143 -11.60 -2.94 -2.62
N ILE A 144 -10.62 -2.04 -2.52
CA ILE A 144 -10.83 -0.59 -2.63
C ILE A 144 -11.44 -0.21 -3.99
N LYS A 145 -10.96 -0.79 -5.10
CA LYS A 145 -11.54 -0.57 -6.43
C LYS A 145 -13.03 -0.90 -6.43
N GLY A 146 -13.41 -2.06 -5.86
CA GLY A 146 -14.81 -2.46 -5.68
C GLY A 146 -15.61 -1.42 -4.90
N PHE A 147 -15.12 -1.01 -3.73
CA PHE A 147 -15.81 -0.02 -2.88
C PHE A 147 -15.97 1.34 -3.57
N CYS A 148 -14.95 1.80 -4.31
CA CYS A 148 -15.03 3.04 -5.07
C CYS A 148 -16.09 2.94 -6.19
N LEU A 149 -16.16 1.81 -6.89
CA LEU A 149 -17.16 1.59 -7.94
C LEU A 149 -18.57 1.61 -7.37
N GLU A 150 -18.82 0.94 -6.25
CA GLU A 150 -20.12 0.97 -5.57
C GLU A 150 -20.48 2.36 -5.06
N ALA A 151 -19.53 3.08 -4.44
CA ALA A 151 -19.75 4.41 -3.90
C ALA A 151 -20.04 5.48 -4.98
N MET A 152 -19.58 5.24 -6.21
CA MET A 152 -19.80 6.10 -7.36
C MET A 152 -20.98 5.64 -8.22
N GLU A 153 -21.59 4.49 -7.92
CA GLU A 153 -22.73 3.98 -8.66
C GLU A 153 -23.97 4.85 -8.39
N ASN A 154 -24.65 5.23 -9.47
CA ASN A 154 -26.06 5.66 -9.38
C ASN A 154 -26.90 4.39 -9.62
N ASP A 155 -27.82 4.07 -8.70
CA ASP A 155 -28.57 2.79 -8.50
C ASP A 155 -29.02 1.96 -9.73
N ASP A 156 -29.01 2.53 -10.95
CA ASP A 156 -29.59 1.98 -12.18
C ASP A 156 -28.62 1.24 -13.12
N LYS A 157 -27.34 1.04 -12.77
CA LYS A 157 -26.34 0.46 -13.71
C LYS A 157 -25.82 -0.93 -13.31
N ALA A 158 -26.58 -1.97 -13.63
CA ALA A 158 -26.22 -3.38 -13.43
C ALA A 158 -24.79 -3.80 -13.90
N HIS A 159 -24.22 -3.10 -14.89
CA HIS A 159 -22.86 -3.35 -15.37
C HIS A 159 -21.77 -2.93 -14.36
N ASP A 160 -22.00 -1.88 -13.58
CA ASP A 160 -21.03 -1.39 -12.59
C ASP A 160 -21.00 -2.30 -11.36
N LYS A 161 -22.15 -2.89 -10.97
CA LYS A 161 -22.23 -3.98 -9.97
C LYS A 161 -21.39 -5.20 -10.35
N MET A 162 -21.41 -5.61 -11.62
CA MET A 162 -20.59 -6.75 -12.08
C MET A 162 -19.10 -6.44 -11.99
N LYS A 163 -18.67 -5.19 -12.25
CA LYS A 163 -17.27 -4.78 -12.11
C LYS A 163 -16.83 -4.77 -10.65
N ALA A 164 -17.66 -4.24 -9.75
CA ALA A 164 -17.37 -4.26 -8.32
C ALA A 164 -17.24 -5.70 -7.80
N LEU A 165 -18.18 -6.59 -8.19
CA LEU A 165 -18.13 -8.00 -7.84
C LEU A 165 -16.83 -8.67 -8.31
N PHE A 166 -16.42 -8.44 -9.56
CA PHE A 166 -15.15 -8.94 -10.08
C PHE A 166 -13.94 -8.47 -9.25
N CYS A 167 -13.96 -7.20 -8.82
CA CYS A 167 -12.90 -6.66 -7.96
C CYS A 167 -12.85 -7.40 -6.61
N TYR A 168 -14.00 -7.68 -6.01
CA TYR A 168 -14.07 -8.45 -4.75
C TYR A 168 -13.64 -9.90 -4.91
N GLU A 169 -14.00 -10.55 -6.02
CA GLU A 169 -13.53 -11.91 -6.33
C GLU A 169 -12.00 -11.95 -6.42
N LYS A 170 -11.39 -10.98 -7.11
CA LYS A 170 -9.92 -10.87 -7.20
C LYS A 170 -9.28 -10.56 -5.86
N ALA A 171 -9.85 -9.64 -5.08
CA ALA A 171 -9.37 -9.36 -3.74
C ALA A 171 -9.39 -10.61 -2.86
N ALA A 172 -10.49 -11.38 -2.90
CA ALA A 172 -10.65 -12.61 -2.12
C ALA A 172 -9.67 -13.71 -2.57
N GLU A 173 -9.50 -13.92 -3.88
CA GLU A 173 -8.53 -14.86 -4.44
C GLU A 173 -7.11 -14.57 -3.94
N LEU A 174 -6.68 -13.32 -4.01
CA LEU A 174 -5.35 -12.89 -3.56
C LEU A 174 -5.20 -12.96 -2.03
N ALA A 175 -6.25 -12.63 -1.28
CA ALA A 175 -6.25 -12.73 0.18
C ALA A 175 -6.14 -14.19 0.65
N ILE A 176 -6.85 -15.12 -0.01
CA ILE A 176 -6.73 -16.56 0.27
C ILE A 176 -5.30 -17.04 0.00
N LEU A 177 -4.72 -16.63 -1.14
CA LEU A 177 -3.32 -16.95 -1.46
C LEU A 177 -2.36 -16.40 -0.40
N TYR A 178 -2.57 -15.16 0.03
CA TYR A 178 -1.75 -14.53 1.07
C TYR A 178 -1.78 -15.30 2.39
N VAL A 179 -2.98 -15.68 2.87
CA VAL A 179 -3.13 -16.48 4.09
C VAL A 179 -2.45 -17.84 3.94
N GLY A 180 -2.66 -18.52 2.82
CA GLY A 180 -2.02 -19.82 2.56
C GLY A 180 -0.49 -19.76 2.54
N GLU A 181 0.09 -18.68 2.02
CA GLU A 181 1.55 -18.49 2.06
C GLU A 181 2.07 -18.11 3.46
N ILE A 182 1.29 -17.37 4.26
CA ILE A 182 1.63 -17.14 5.67
C ILE A 182 1.70 -18.46 6.44
N GLU A 183 0.69 -19.33 6.28
CA GLU A 183 0.63 -20.61 6.98
C GLU A 183 1.84 -21.50 6.66
N LYS A 184 2.27 -21.55 5.39
CA LYS A 184 3.50 -22.27 4.99
C LYS A 184 4.75 -21.74 5.69
N ASN A 185 4.86 -20.42 5.82
CA ASN A 185 6.00 -19.78 6.47
C ASN A 185 5.99 -19.93 8.00
N ILE A 186 4.83 -20.11 8.63
CA ILE A 186 4.70 -20.37 10.07
C ILE A 186 4.96 -21.85 10.39
N VAL A 187 4.46 -22.78 9.58
CA VAL A 187 4.57 -24.23 9.83
C VAL A 187 5.93 -24.80 9.40
N GLY A 188 6.64 -24.13 8.50
CA GLY A 188 7.98 -24.51 8.03
C GLY A 188 9.16 -23.93 8.80
N GLY A 189 8.90 -23.18 9.88
CA GLY A 189 9.92 -22.53 10.74
C GLY A 189 10.29 -23.33 11.98
#